data_AF-A0A7C0ZDJ1-F1
#
_entry.id   AF-A0A7C0ZDJ1-F1
#
_cell.length_a   1.000
_cell.length_b   1.000
_cell.length_c   1.000
_cell.angle_alpha   90.00
_cell.angle_beta   90.00
_cell.angle_gamma   90.00
#
_symmetry.space_group_name_H-M   'P 1'
#
loop_
_entity.id
_entity.type
_entity.pdbx_description
1 polymer ?
#
loop_
_entity_poly.entity_id
_entity_poly.type
_entity_poly.pdbx_seq_one_letter_code
_entity_poly.pdbx_strand_id
1 'polypeptide(L)'
;MNFIDAIEGTGCSILQRLYRSYLDSRRDDSEFIGNVKMVIEGIEAFIQAHAELMIQSDVVVKVLYNHARQLWLEGDETEAAEKSGDGDGSEEDDSAAYRRYYFDYIYQHGVYPR
;
A
#
# COMPACT_ATOMS: atom_id res chain seq x y z
N MET A 1 20.25 7.09 -13.09
CA MET A 1 19.34 6.40 -12.15
C MET A 1 20.07 6.34 -10.83
N ASN A 2 19.56 7.01 -9.80
CA ASN A 2 20.18 6.97 -8.47
C ASN A 2 19.78 5.64 -7.77
N PHE A 3 20.46 5.26 -6.68
CA PHE A 3 20.12 4.03 -5.95
C PHE A 3 18.71 4.08 -5.31
N ILE A 4 18.21 5.29 -5.02
CA ILE A 4 16.88 5.52 -4.46
C ILE A 4 15.80 5.09 -5.47
N ASP A 5 15.86 5.59 -6.71
CA ASP A 5 14.94 5.26 -7.80
C ASP A 5 14.89 3.74 -8.05
N ALA A 6 16.04 3.06 -7.93
CA ALA A 6 16.14 1.62 -8.12
C ALA A 6 15.47 0.83 -6.98
N ILE A 7 15.68 1.24 -5.73
CA ILE A 7 15.06 0.60 -4.56
C ILE A 7 13.55 0.88 -4.55
N GLU A 8 13.14 2.13 -4.77
CA GLU A 8 11.74 2.52 -4.87
C GLU A 8 11.03 1.75 -5.99
N GLY A 9 11.61 1.74 -7.20
CA GLY A 9 11.03 1.01 -8.32
C GLY A 9 10.91 -0.49 -8.06
N THR A 10 11.90 -1.09 -7.39
CA THR A 10 11.86 -2.50 -7.00
C THR A 10 10.78 -2.76 -5.95
N GLY A 11 10.71 -1.92 -4.90
CA GLY A 11 9.69 -2.03 -3.85
C GLY A 11 8.27 -1.87 -4.41
N CYS A 12 8.03 -0.84 -5.23
CA CYS A 12 6.74 -0.66 -5.91
C CYS A 12 6.38 -1.85 -6.79
N SER A 13 7.34 -2.44 -7.52
CA SER A 13 7.09 -3.62 -8.34
C SER A 13 6.69 -4.85 -7.51
N ILE A 14 7.32 -5.04 -6.35
CA ILE A 14 6.97 -6.11 -5.41
C ILE A 14 5.56 -5.89 -4.85
N LEU A 15 5.26 -4.68 -4.39
CA LEU A 15 3.94 -4.33 -3.86
C LEU A 15 2.83 -4.51 -4.90
N GLN A 16 3.07 -4.11 -6.15
CA GLN A 16 2.12 -4.33 -7.24
C GLN A 16 1.90 -5.82 -7.51
N ARG A 17 2.95 -6.65 -7.43
CA ARG A 17 2.82 -8.11 -7.60
C ARG A 17 2.04 -8.74 -6.44
N LEU A 18 2.28 -8.30 -5.21
CA LEU A 18 1.51 -8.73 -4.04
C LEU A 18 0.04 -8.35 -4.19
N TYR A 19 -0.24 -7.13 -4.65
CA TYR A 19 -1.60 -6.66 -4.86
C TYR A 19 -2.36 -7.49 -5.90
N ARG A 20 -1.72 -7.80 -7.03
CA ARG A 20 -2.31 -8.72 -8.03
C ARG A 20 -2.62 -10.10 -7.43
N SER A 21 -1.70 -10.65 -6.63
CA SER A 21 -1.94 -11.93 -5.95
C SER A 21 -3.09 -11.85 -4.94
N TYR A 22 -3.23 -10.72 -4.25
CA TYR A 22 -4.34 -10.46 -3.32
C TYR A 22 -5.69 -10.50 -4.06
N LEU A 23 -5.80 -9.78 -5.19
CA LEU A 23 -6.99 -9.80 -6.04
C LEU A 23 -7.32 -11.20 -6.55
N ASP A 24 -6.32 -11.94 -7.02
CA ASP A 24 -6.51 -13.29 -7.57
C ASP A 24 -7.01 -14.31 -6.53
N SER A 25 -6.68 -14.13 -5.25
CA SER A 25 -7.05 -15.10 -4.19
C SER A 25 -8.15 -14.65 -3.24
N ARG A 26 -8.76 -13.46 -3.43
CA ARG A 26 -9.76 -12.86 -2.51
C ARG A 26 -9.32 -12.93 -1.04
N ARG A 27 -8.06 -12.58 -0.79
CA ARG A 27 -7.49 -12.63 0.57
C ARG A 27 -8.04 -11.50 1.43
N ASP A 28 -7.86 -11.62 2.73
CA ASP A 28 -8.29 -10.63 3.71
C ASP A 28 -7.43 -9.36 3.61
N ASP A 29 -8.01 -8.16 3.74
CA ASP A 29 -7.24 -6.90 3.67
C ASP A 29 -6.17 -6.85 4.76
N SER A 30 -6.48 -7.39 5.94
CA SER A 30 -5.52 -7.50 7.03
C SER A 30 -4.26 -8.30 6.66
N GLU A 31 -4.43 -9.34 5.84
CA GLU A 31 -3.31 -10.14 5.32
C GLU A 31 -2.52 -9.37 4.27
N PHE A 32 -3.20 -8.73 3.31
CA PHE A 32 -2.51 -7.93 2.29
C PHE A 32 -1.73 -6.76 2.90
N ILE A 33 -2.38 -5.96 3.75
CA ILE A 33 -1.77 -4.80 4.38
C ILE A 33 -0.64 -5.24 5.34
N GLY A 34 -0.80 -6.38 6.02
CA GLY A 34 0.28 -7.00 6.78
C GLY A 34 1.48 -7.38 5.91
N ASN A 35 1.24 -7.96 4.71
CA ASN A 35 2.30 -8.26 3.75
C ASN A 35 3.00 -7.01 3.21
N VAL A 36 2.24 -5.93 2.95
CA VAL A 36 2.80 -4.63 2.58
C VAL A 36 3.78 -4.13 3.63
N LYS A 37 3.38 -4.17 4.91
CA LYS A 37 4.22 -3.75 6.03
C LYS A 37 5.52 -4.56 6.08
N MET A 38 5.45 -5.88 5.97
CA MET A 38 6.64 -6.74 5.97
C MET A 38 7.62 -6.41 4.83
N VAL A 39 7.12 -6.08 3.64
CA VAL A 39 7.98 -5.66 2.52
C VAL A 39 8.67 -4.33 2.82
N ILE A 40 7.92 -3.34 3.33
CA ILE A 40 8.46 -2.02 3.66
C ILE A 40 9.51 -2.13 4.76
N GLU A 41 9.24 -2.87 5.83
CA GLU A 41 10.18 -3.13 6.93
C GLU A 41 11.44 -3.86 6.44
N GLY A 42 11.29 -4.81 5.52
CA GLY A 42 12.43 -5.51 4.91
C GLY A 42 13.32 -4.59 4.07
N ILE A 43 12.71 -3.69 3.29
CA ILE A 43 13.45 -2.69 2.49
C ILE A 43 14.12 -1.66 3.40
N GLU A 44 13.43 -1.19 4.44
CA GLU A 44 14.01 -0.30 5.45
C GLU A 44 15.23 -0.94 6.12
N ALA A 45 15.10 -2.18 6.58
CA ALA A 45 16.20 -2.93 7.18
C ALA A 45 17.38 -3.10 6.22
N PHE A 46 17.10 -3.34 4.93
CA PHE A 46 18.14 -3.39 3.89
C PHE A 46 18.89 -2.05 3.77
N ILE A 47 18.18 -0.93 3.68
CA ILE A 47 18.79 0.40 3.57
C ILE A 47 19.63 0.71 4.83
N GLN A 48 19.09 0.44 6.02
CA GLN A 48 19.79 0.68 7.28
C GLN A 48 21.05 -0.17 7.42
N ALA A 49 21.05 -1.40 6.90
CA ALA A 49 22.22 -2.28 6.88
C ALA A 49 23.32 -1.83 5.90
N HIS A 50 22.97 -0.97 4.92
CA HIS A 50 23.86 -0.51 3.86
C HIS A 50 23.97 1.02 3.89
N ALA A 51 24.44 1.57 5.01
CA ALA A 51 24.56 3.01 5.24
C ALA A 51 25.45 3.73 4.21
N GLU A 52 26.34 3.01 3.51
CA GLU A 52 27.14 3.50 2.39
C GLU A 52 26.32 4.02 1.22
N LEU A 53 25.06 3.59 1.10
CA LEU A 53 24.14 4.08 0.07
C LEU A 53 23.75 5.55 0.29
N MET A 54 23.97 6.10 1.50
CA MET A 54 23.58 7.46 1.90
C MET A 54 22.11 7.78 1.62
N ILE A 55 21.25 6.76 1.68
CA ILE A 55 19.81 6.87 1.45
C ILE A 55 19.11 7.14 2.77
N GLN A 56 18.21 8.12 2.77
CA GLN A 56 17.28 8.36 3.86
C GLN A 56 16.15 7.32 3.79
N SER A 57 16.16 6.34 4.71
CA SER A 57 15.20 5.23 4.68
C SER A 57 13.75 5.69 4.83
N ASP A 58 13.51 6.77 5.57
CA ASP A 58 12.19 7.37 5.79
C ASP A 58 11.56 7.89 4.49
N VAL A 59 12.37 8.40 3.55
CA VAL A 59 11.91 8.83 2.23
C VAL A 59 11.36 7.64 1.45
N VAL A 60 12.14 6.56 1.37
CA VAL A 60 11.74 5.34 0.64
C VAL A 60 10.53 4.68 1.29
N VAL A 61 10.52 4.55 2.61
CA VAL A 61 9.39 4.00 3.38
C VAL A 61 8.10 4.77 3.09
N LYS A 62 8.17 6.11 3.10
CA LYS A 62 7.00 6.96 2.82
C LYS A 62 6.49 6.79 1.38
N VAL A 63 7.40 6.68 0.40
CA VAL A 63 7.03 6.45 -1.00
C VAL A 63 6.31 5.10 -1.15
N LEU A 64 6.90 4.03 -0.60
CA LEU A 64 6.33 2.69 -0.69
C LEU A 64 4.99 2.57 0.04
N TYR A 65 4.87 3.19 1.22
CA TYR A 65 3.62 3.25 1.97
C TYR A 65 2.50 3.92 1.18
N ASN A 66 2.78 5.12 0.65
CA ASN A 66 1.80 5.87 -0.14
C ASN A 66 1.41 5.11 -1.41
N HIS A 67 2.37 4.46 -2.07
CA HIS A 67 2.10 3.65 -3.24
C HIS A 67 1.20 2.46 -2.92
N ALA A 68 1.50 1.70 -1.87
CA ALA A 68 0.68 0.56 -1.45
C ALA A 68 -0.74 0.96 -1.06
N ARG A 69 -0.89 2.06 -0.32
CA ARG A 69 -2.20 2.60 0.04
C ARG A 69 -2.99 3.00 -1.19
N GLN A 70 -2.34 3.69 -2.14
CA GLN A 70 -3.01 4.09 -3.38
C GLN A 70 -3.44 2.89 -4.22
N LEU A 71 -2.58 1.86 -4.34
CA LEU A 71 -2.92 0.61 -5.03
C LEU A 71 -4.18 -0.05 -4.45
N TRP A 72 -4.29 -0.09 -3.13
CA TRP A 72 -5.43 -0.69 -2.44
C TRP A 72 -6.72 0.14 -2.64
N LEU A 73 -6.64 1.46 -2.50
CA LEU A 73 -7.78 2.37 -2.69
C LEU A 73 -8.32 2.32 -4.12
N GLU A 74 -7.44 2.38 -5.13
CA GLU A 74 -7.83 2.43 -6.55
C GLU A 74 -8.46 1.12 -7.04
N GLY A 75 -7.97 -0.03 -6.57
CA GLY A 75 -8.55 -1.29 -7.01
C GLY A 75 -9.88 -1.63 -6.33
N ASP A 76 -10.15 -1.10 -5.13
CA ASP A 76 -11.47 -1.18 -4.52
C ASP A 76 -12.48 -0.26 -5.26
N GLU A 77 -12.05 0.92 -5.71
CA GLU A 77 -12.86 1.80 -6.58
C GLU A 77 -13.21 1.14 -7.91
N THR A 78 -12.28 0.38 -8.49
CA THR A 78 -12.51 -0.37 -9.73
C THR A 78 -13.53 -1.51 -9.50
N GLU A 79 -13.41 -2.25 -8.38
CA GLU A 79 -14.41 -3.27 -8.02
C GLU A 79 -15.78 -2.68 -7.67
N ALA A 80 -15.81 -1.50 -7.02
CA ALA A 80 -17.04 -0.81 -6.67
C ALA A 80 -17.75 -0.24 -7.90
N ALA A 81 -17.01 0.34 -8.86
CA ALA A 81 -17.56 0.83 -10.12
C ALA A 81 -18.08 -0.30 -11.02
N GLU A 82 -17.46 -1.48 -11.01
CA GLU A 82 -17.97 -2.65 -11.72
C GLU A 82 -19.25 -3.24 -11.10
N LYS A 83 -19.45 -3.08 -9.79
CA LYS A 83 -20.63 -3.57 -9.06
C LYS A 83 -21.77 -2.54 -8.99
N SER A 84 -21.47 -1.25 -9.14
CA SER A 84 -22.41 -0.14 -9.00
C SER A 84 -22.70 0.47 -10.36
N GLY A 85 -23.73 -0.02 -11.04
CA GLY A 85 -24.33 0.74 -12.13
C GLY A 85 -24.98 2.00 -11.57
N ASP A 86 -24.35 3.15 -11.80
CA ASP A 86 -24.87 4.52 -11.64
C ASP A 86 -25.26 4.93 -10.19
N GLY A 87 -24.46 5.80 -9.56
CA GLY A 87 -24.73 6.32 -8.21
C GLY A 87 -24.00 7.65 -7.94
N ASP A 88 -24.80 8.66 -7.58
CA ASP A 88 -24.55 10.10 -7.43
C ASP A 88 -23.30 10.52 -6.59
N GLY A 89 -22.48 11.42 -7.14
CA GLY A 89 -21.11 11.76 -6.72
C GLY A 89 -20.98 12.78 -5.58
N SER A 90 -21.62 12.54 -4.44
CA SER A 90 -21.43 13.38 -3.23
C SER A 90 -21.03 12.62 -1.95
N GLU A 91 -21.10 11.29 -1.94
CA GLU A 91 -20.68 10.42 -0.81
C GLU A 91 -19.25 9.86 -0.96
N GLU A 92 -18.58 10.12 -2.08
CA GLU A 92 -17.27 9.54 -2.41
C GLU A 92 -16.13 10.05 -1.53
N ASP A 93 -16.17 11.32 -1.09
CA ASP A 93 -15.06 11.96 -0.36
C ASP A 93 -14.97 11.47 1.10
N ASP A 94 -16.12 11.31 1.78
CA ASP A 94 -16.20 10.72 3.11
C ASP A 94 -15.84 9.22 3.09
N SER A 95 -16.24 8.52 2.02
CA SER A 95 -15.87 7.12 1.80
C SER A 95 -14.36 6.94 1.59
N ALA A 96 -13.73 7.79 0.77
CA ALA A 96 -12.29 7.75 0.53
C ALA A 96 -11.47 8.08 1.80
N ALA A 97 -11.90 9.07 2.57
CA ALA A 97 -11.28 9.40 3.86
C ALA A 97 -11.40 8.25 4.87
N TYR A 98 -12.57 7.61 4.92
CA TYR A 98 -12.81 6.44 5.77
C TYR A 98 -11.94 5.23 5.35
N ARG A 99 -11.83 4.94 4.05
CA ARG A 99 -10.95 3.88 3.53
C ARG A 99 -9.48 4.14 3.85
N ARG A 100 -9.02 5.39 3.73
CA ARG A 100 -7.65 5.78 4.13
C ARG A 100 -7.41 5.50 5.60
N TYR A 101 -8.34 5.90 6.47
CA TYR A 101 -8.27 5.61 7.90
C TYR A 101 -8.17 4.11 8.15
N TYR A 102 -8.97 3.30 7.45
CA TYR A 102 -8.98 1.86 7.60
C TYR A 102 -7.63 1.22 7.22
N PHE A 103 -7.08 1.60 6.07
CA PHE A 103 -5.75 1.14 5.65
C PHE A 103 -4.68 1.52 6.67
N ASP A 104 -4.66 2.78 7.08
CA ASP A 104 -3.69 3.30 8.05
C ASP A 104 -3.81 2.56 9.39
N TYR A 105 -5.03 2.26 9.85
CA TYR A 105 -5.28 1.52 11.09
C TYR A 105 -4.77 0.08 11.01
N ILE A 106 -5.08 -0.65 9.95
CA ILE A 106 -4.64 -2.03 9.77
C ILE A 106 -3.11 -2.08 9.63
N TYR A 107 -2.51 -1.14 8.92
CA TYR A 107 -1.05 -1.07 8.79
C TYR A 107 -0.37 -0.88 10.16
N GLN A 108 -0.96 -0.04 11.01
CA GLN A 108 -0.40 0.24 12.34
C GLN A 108 -0.66 -0.91 13.32
N HIS A 109 -1.88 -1.45 13.35
CA HIS A 109 -2.34 -2.35 14.39
C HIS A 109 -2.43 -3.83 13.98
N GLY A 110 -2.35 -4.14 12.69
CA GLY A 110 -2.48 -5.49 12.13
C GLY A 110 -3.87 -6.09 12.23
N VAL A 111 -4.87 -5.32 12.66
CA VAL A 111 -6.25 -5.77 12.87
C VAL A 111 -7.22 -4.70 12.42
N TYR A 112 -8.46 -5.10 12.13
CA TYR A 112 -9.53 -4.17 11.82
C TYR A 112 -9.92 -3.30 13.03
N PRO A 113 -10.25 -2.00 12.80
CA PRO A 113 -10.84 -1.16 13.83
C PRO A 113 -12.17 -1.75 14.31
N ARG A 114 -12.44 -1.65 15.62
CA ARG A 114 -13.65 -2.17 16.28
C ARG A 114 -14.71 -1.10 16.48
#